data_AF-A0ABC9KQD3-F1
#
_entry.id   AF-A0ABC9KQD3-F1
#
_cell.length_a   1.000
_cell.length_b   1.000
_cell.length_c   1.000
_cell.angle_alpha   90.00
_cell.angle_beta   90.00
_cell.angle_gamma   90.00
#
_symmetry.space_group_name_H-M   'P 1'
#
loop_
_entity.id
_entity.type
_entity.pdbx_description
1 polymer ?
#
loop_
_entity_poly.entity_id
_entity_poly.type
_entity_poly.pdbx_seq_one_letter_code
_entity_poly.pdbx_strand_id
1 'polypeptide(L)'
;MGETNKKAPLNSPALTGTPTTPTARQGTNNTQIASTAFVMAAIAALVDSSPDALNTLNELAAALGNDPNFATSMTNALAGKQPKDATLTALAGLTTAAGKFPYFTGNDVASLATLTKVGRDILAKSTVAAVIEYLGLQETVNKAGNAVQRSGDKMTGELKIGTVNALRIFNDTFGLIFRRSEDFLHFIPTAEGQGENGNIGPLRPFAINLRTGAISVSHGAKIKGGLAIGATDNALGENSIVLGDNDTGFRQDGDGIISFYSNGSRIGHIDELGLHLYKDIESNGSNFRLKSNYRHHITFANEDGRIRMFLWKDNGGDGVHINNGSDGGGDFIFKTDGGFEVYWQ
;
A
#
# COMPACT_ATOMS: atom_id res chain seq x y z
N MET A 1 84.69 116.93 60.05
CA MET A 1 83.90 116.63 58.83
C MET A 1 84.20 115.19 58.42
N GLY A 2 83.25 114.27 58.55
CA GLY A 2 83.43 112.85 58.20
C GLY A 2 82.13 112.02 58.13
N GLU A 3 80.96 112.65 58.30
CA GLU A 3 79.67 111.94 58.30
C GLU A 3 79.01 111.83 56.92
N THR A 4 79.59 112.43 55.87
CA THR A 4 79.02 112.43 54.51
C THR A 4 79.27 111.16 53.70
N ASN A 5 80.04 110.18 54.20
CA ASN A 5 80.38 108.93 53.49
C ASN A 5 79.50 107.71 53.85
N LYS A 6 78.35 107.87 54.53
CA LYS A 6 77.51 106.74 54.99
C LYS A 6 76.15 106.58 54.28
N LYS A 7 75.83 107.37 53.25
CA LYS A 7 74.54 107.28 52.52
C LYS A 7 74.76 106.85 51.05
N ALA A 8 73.88 105.99 50.54
CA ALA A 8 73.87 105.58 49.13
C ALA A 8 73.41 106.72 48.20
N PRO A 9 73.82 106.74 46.91
CA PRO A 9 73.34 107.71 45.93
C PRO A 9 71.82 107.70 45.81
N LEU A 10 71.22 108.89 45.72
CA LEU A 10 69.75 109.04 45.67
C LEU A 10 69.16 108.48 44.37
N ASN A 11 69.87 108.62 43.26
CA ASN A 11 69.49 108.08 41.96
C ASN A 11 70.27 106.79 41.68
N SER A 12 69.54 105.73 41.35
CA SER A 12 70.08 104.42 40.97
C SER A 12 71.12 103.88 41.95
N PRO A 13 70.78 103.72 43.25
CA PRO A 13 71.68 103.07 44.18
C PRO A 13 72.00 101.66 43.67
N ALA A 14 73.29 101.37 43.45
CA ALA A 14 73.74 100.00 43.24
C ALA A 14 73.59 99.25 44.57
N LEU A 15 72.63 98.34 44.63
CA LEU A 15 72.42 97.51 45.81
C LEU A 15 73.39 96.32 45.75
N THR A 16 74.35 96.27 46.68
CA THR A 16 75.28 95.15 46.83
C THR A 16 75.02 94.42 48.15
N GLY A 17 75.41 93.14 48.25
CA GLY A 17 75.08 92.29 49.40
C GLY A 17 73.64 91.74 49.34
N THR A 18 72.94 91.72 50.48
CA THR A 18 71.55 91.23 50.60
C THR A 18 70.64 92.38 51.05
N PRO A 19 70.17 93.23 50.11
CA PRO A 19 69.36 94.39 50.43
C PRO A 19 67.99 93.90 50.90
N THR A 20 67.50 94.45 52.01
CA THR A 20 66.15 94.16 52.50
C THR A 20 65.18 95.23 51.98
N THR A 21 64.02 94.78 51.50
CA THR A 21 62.90 95.67 51.13
C THR A 21 61.64 95.22 51.85
N PRO A 22 60.73 96.13 52.23
CA PRO A 22 59.45 95.76 52.79
C PRO A 22 58.68 94.83 51.84
N THR A 23 58.03 93.80 52.39
CA THR A 23 57.14 92.94 51.60
C THR A 23 55.88 93.72 51.22
N ALA A 24 55.69 93.92 49.92
CA ALA A 24 54.51 94.57 49.40
C ALA A 24 53.24 93.75 49.67
N ARG A 25 52.09 94.43 49.72
CA ARG A 25 50.77 93.78 49.76
C ARG A 25 50.54 93.00 48.46
N GLN A 26 49.93 91.81 48.52
CA GLN A 26 49.52 91.09 47.32
C GLN A 26 48.70 91.96 46.36
N GLY A 27 48.93 91.80 45.06
CA GLY A 27 48.30 92.61 44.01
C GLY A 27 48.98 93.96 43.75
N THR A 28 50.06 94.32 44.46
CA THR A 28 50.80 95.55 44.13
C THR A 28 51.50 95.42 42.77
N ASN A 29 51.28 96.40 41.89
CA ASN A 29 51.66 96.38 40.48
C ASN A 29 52.40 97.66 40.04
N ASN A 30 53.21 98.23 40.93
CA ASN A 30 54.02 99.41 40.65
C ASN A 30 55.50 99.04 40.53
N THR A 31 56.36 100.04 40.34
CA THR A 31 57.80 99.87 40.07
C THR A 31 58.66 99.61 41.32
N GLN A 32 58.06 99.30 42.47
CA GLN A 32 58.81 98.96 43.68
C GLN A 32 59.60 97.64 43.50
N ILE A 33 60.69 97.48 44.24
CA ILE A 33 61.44 96.22 44.26
C ILE A 33 60.60 95.14 44.95
N ALA A 34 60.31 94.05 44.23
CA ALA A 34 59.63 92.89 44.80
C ALA A 34 60.55 92.15 45.79
N SER A 35 60.14 92.07 47.05
CA SER A 35 60.81 91.17 48.01
C SER A 35 60.60 89.70 47.60
N THR A 36 61.53 88.82 47.95
CA THR A 36 61.40 87.37 47.70
C THR A 36 60.13 86.76 48.33
N ALA A 37 59.74 87.26 49.51
CA ALA A 37 58.50 86.85 50.19
C ALA A 37 57.23 87.19 49.39
N PHE A 38 57.20 88.32 48.68
CA PHE A 38 56.08 88.70 47.82
C PHE A 38 55.93 87.75 46.62
N VAL A 39 57.05 87.41 45.97
CA VAL A 39 57.07 86.49 44.81
C VAL A 39 56.61 85.10 45.24
N MET A 40 57.11 84.58 46.36
CA MET A 40 56.66 83.30 46.91
C MET A 40 55.15 83.29 47.21
N ALA A 41 54.64 84.35 47.82
CA ALA A 41 53.22 84.46 48.13
C ALA A 41 52.34 84.53 46.87
N ALA A 42 52.79 85.21 45.82
CA ALA A 42 52.08 85.27 44.54
C ALA A 42 52.05 83.92 43.81
N ILE A 43 53.16 83.16 43.85
CA ILE A 43 53.22 81.80 43.29
C ILE A 43 52.31 80.84 44.07
N ALA A 44 52.34 80.89 45.41
CA ALA A 44 51.45 80.08 46.24
C ALA A 44 49.98 80.38 45.94
N ALA A 45 49.59 81.65 45.83
CA ALA A 45 48.23 82.04 45.47
C ALA A 45 47.81 81.55 44.07
N LEU A 46 48.74 81.52 43.10
CA LEU A 46 48.46 80.95 41.77
C LEU A 46 48.21 79.45 41.84
N VAL A 47 49.02 78.70 42.60
CA VAL A 47 48.85 77.24 42.79
C VAL A 47 47.57 76.92 43.58
N ASP A 48 47.31 77.67 44.66
CA ASP A 48 46.10 77.56 45.49
C ASP A 48 44.81 77.97 44.77
N SER A 49 44.91 78.58 43.59
CA SER A 49 43.74 78.91 42.75
C SER A 49 43.29 77.78 41.81
N SER A 50 44.03 76.67 41.72
CA SER A 50 43.64 75.45 40.98
C SER A 50 43.38 74.14 41.79
N PRO A 51 42.84 74.16 43.04
CA PRO A 51 42.46 72.94 43.78
C PRO A 51 41.48 72.04 43.04
N ASP A 52 40.47 72.59 42.37
CA ASP A 52 39.37 71.80 41.79
C ASP A 52 39.76 71.09 40.50
N ALA A 53 40.63 71.70 39.70
CA ALA A 53 41.15 71.09 38.47
C ALA A 53 42.09 69.91 38.78
N LEU A 54 42.93 70.04 39.81
CA LEU A 54 43.79 68.94 40.26
C LEU A 54 42.98 67.83 40.94
N ASN A 55 41.94 68.20 41.70
CA ASN A 55 41.00 67.22 42.27
C ASN A 55 40.28 66.42 41.18
N THR A 56 39.82 67.07 40.10
CA THR A 56 39.15 66.39 38.97
C THR A 56 40.07 65.36 38.29
N LEU A 57 41.35 65.68 38.09
CA LEU A 57 42.31 64.74 37.51
C LEU A 57 42.61 63.57 38.45
N ASN A 58 42.69 63.81 39.76
CA ASN A 58 42.86 62.77 40.77
C ASN A 58 41.63 61.85 40.87
N GLU A 59 40.42 62.41 40.81
CA GLU A 59 39.16 61.66 40.80
C GLU A 59 39.02 60.79 39.54
N LEU A 60 39.38 61.31 38.37
CA LEU A 60 39.37 60.54 37.12
C LEU A 60 40.43 59.42 37.15
N ALA A 61 41.64 59.69 37.65
CA ALA A 61 42.66 58.68 37.83
C ALA A 61 42.18 57.56 38.78
N ALA A 62 41.57 57.91 39.91
CA ALA A 62 41.00 56.96 40.85
C ALA A 62 39.83 56.15 40.25
N ALA A 63 38.94 56.78 39.48
CA ALA A 63 37.82 56.11 38.80
C ALA A 63 38.30 55.10 37.74
N LEU A 64 39.48 55.33 37.14
CA LEU A 64 40.16 54.39 36.24
C LEU A 64 41.11 53.41 36.98
N GLY A 65 41.07 53.38 38.30
CA GLY A 65 41.83 52.45 39.13
C GLY A 65 43.30 52.81 39.33
N ASN A 66 43.69 54.07 39.08
CA ASN A 66 45.07 54.54 39.10
C ASN A 66 46.02 53.69 38.22
N ASP A 67 45.51 53.14 37.12
CA ASP A 67 46.26 52.26 36.23
C ASP A 67 47.01 53.07 35.16
N PRO A 68 48.35 53.18 35.22
CA PRO A 68 49.13 53.89 34.22
C PRO A 68 49.05 53.24 32.83
N ASN A 69 48.58 51.99 32.75
CA ASN A 69 48.43 51.19 31.54
C ASN A 69 46.97 50.80 31.28
N PHE A 70 45.99 51.61 31.72
CA PHE A 70 44.55 51.31 31.62
C PHE A 70 44.14 50.74 30.25
N ALA A 71 44.61 51.34 29.16
CA ALA A 71 44.32 50.88 27.79
C ALA A 71 44.83 49.44 27.54
N THR A 72 46.05 49.12 28.01
CA THR A 72 46.63 47.77 27.94
C THR A 72 45.86 46.80 28.82
N SER A 73 45.52 47.18 30.05
CA SER A 73 44.74 46.35 30.98
C SER A 73 43.36 46.00 30.43
N MET A 74 42.66 46.97 29.83
CA MET A 74 41.39 46.71 29.17
C MET A 74 41.52 45.86 27.92
N THR A 75 42.56 46.10 27.11
CA THR A 75 42.85 45.23 25.96
C THR A 75 43.08 43.78 26.39
N ASN A 76 43.83 43.54 27.47
CA ASN A 76 44.07 42.20 28.01
C ASN A 76 42.81 41.56 28.60
N ALA A 77 42.02 42.31 29.37
CA ALA A 77 40.78 41.82 29.95
C ALA A 77 39.76 41.40 28.88
N LEU A 78 39.74 42.11 27.75
CA LEU A 78 38.89 41.81 26.59
C LEU A 78 39.43 40.63 25.78
N ALA A 79 40.73 40.58 25.51
CA ALA A 79 41.37 39.49 24.78
C ALA A 79 41.13 38.12 25.44
N GLY A 80 41.02 38.08 26.77
CA GLY A 80 40.74 36.87 27.53
C GLY A 80 39.27 36.43 27.60
N LYS A 81 38.31 37.14 26.97
CA LYS A 81 36.89 36.78 27.11
C LYS A 81 36.48 35.57 26.26
N GLN A 82 36.91 35.50 25.00
CA GLN A 82 36.57 34.38 24.10
C GLN A 82 37.14 33.02 24.60
N PRO A 83 38.40 32.93 25.06
CA PRO A 83 38.98 31.66 25.54
C PRO A 83 38.34 31.06 26.80
N LYS A 84 37.44 31.78 27.49
CA LYS A 84 36.76 31.26 28.70
C LYS A 84 35.70 30.21 28.40
N ASP A 85 35.21 30.17 27.17
CA ASP A 85 34.26 29.17 26.71
C ASP A 85 34.96 28.28 25.66
N ALA A 86 35.14 27.01 26.03
CA ALA A 86 35.90 26.06 25.23
C ALA A 86 35.17 25.73 23.91
N THR A 87 33.83 25.76 23.90
CA THR A 87 33.02 25.58 22.68
C THR A 87 33.16 26.78 21.74
N LEU A 88 33.07 28.02 22.22
CA LEU A 88 33.32 29.22 21.41
C LEU A 88 34.74 29.22 20.86
N THR A 89 35.71 28.80 21.67
CA THR A 89 37.11 28.68 21.25
C THR A 89 37.27 27.67 20.13
N ALA A 90 36.62 26.51 20.24
CA ALA A 90 36.63 25.47 19.22
C ALA A 90 35.97 25.93 17.91
N LEU A 91 34.84 26.63 17.98
CA LEU A 91 34.16 27.18 16.80
C LEU A 91 34.98 28.30 16.14
N ALA A 92 35.53 29.22 16.93
CA ALA A 92 36.34 30.32 16.43
C ALA A 92 37.67 29.85 15.81
N GLY A 93 38.17 28.69 16.22
CA GLY A 93 39.36 28.05 15.65
C GLY A 93 39.14 27.38 14.29
N LEU A 94 37.89 27.25 13.82
CA LEU A 94 37.60 26.63 12.53
C LEU A 94 38.00 27.55 11.36
N THR A 95 38.77 27.01 10.41
CA THR A 95 39.07 27.73 9.17
C THR A 95 37.85 27.80 8.27
N THR A 96 37.22 28.97 8.17
CA THR A 96 36.02 29.16 7.33
C THR A 96 36.32 28.88 5.86
N ALA A 97 35.48 28.08 5.20
CA ALA A 97 35.54 27.83 3.77
C ALA A 97 34.14 27.52 3.21
N ALA A 98 33.96 27.77 1.91
CA ALA A 98 32.70 27.46 1.24
C ALA A 98 32.39 25.95 1.27
N GLY A 99 31.11 25.61 1.43
CA GLY A 99 30.65 24.22 1.41
C GLY A 99 31.08 23.38 2.62
N LYS A 100 31.48 24.02 3.73
CA LYS A 100 31.80 23.33 4.99
C LYS A 100 30.62 23.38 5.97
N PHE A 101 30.50 22.36 6.80
CA PHE A 101 29.53 22.27 7.88
C PHE A 101 30.26 22.05 9.21
N PRO A 102 30.19 22.99 10.16
CA PRO A 102 30.70 22.79 11.51
C PRO A 102 29.95 21.67 12.24
N TYR A 103 30.71 20.79 12.89
CA TYR A 103 30.16 19.74 13.74
C TYR A 103 31.13 19.44 14.90
N PHE A 104 30.64 18.84 15.98
CA PHE A 104 31.48 18.46 17.11
C PHE A 104 31.94 17.00 16.96
N THR A 105 33.23 16.75 17.16
CA THR A 105 33.83 15.40 17.22
C THR A 105 34.02 14.92 18.65
N GLY A 106 33.75 15.78 19.63
CA GLY A 106 33.83 15.52 21.07
C GLY A 106 33.37 16.75 21.85
N ASN A 107 33.35 16.66 23.18
CA ASN A 107 33.05 17.82 24.01
C ASN A 107 34.09 18.92 23.79
N ASP A 108 33.64 20.13 23.46
CA ASP A 108 34.51 21.29 23.16
C ASP A 108 35.53 21.05 22.01
N VAL A 109 35.25 20.11 21.11
CA VAL A 109 36.07 19.87 19.91
C VAL A 109 35.20 19.97 18.67
N ALA A 110 35.46 21.00 17.86
CA ALA A 110 34.76 21.24 16.61
C ALA A 110 35.64 20.88 15.40
N SER A 111 34.99 20.44 14.33
CA SER A 111 35.61 20.15 13.05
C SER A 111 34.69 20.56 11.90
N LEU A 112 35.18 20.49 10.66
CA LEU A 112 34.43 20.81 9.46
C LEU A 112 34.23 19.57 8.60
N ALA A 113 32.97 19.23 8.34
CA ALA A 113 32.62 18.27 7.31
C ALA A 113 32.52 19.00 5.96
N THR A 114 32.94 18.36 4.87
CA THR A 114 32.71 18.89 3.52
C THR A 114 31.33 18.44 3.06
N LEU A 115 30.42 19.39 2.81
CA LEU A 115 29.14 19.10 2.16
C LEU A 115 29.30 19.21 0.65
N THR A 116 28.90 18.16 -0.06
CA THR A 116 28.73 18.21 -1.51
C THR A 116 27.60 19.19 -1.88
N LYS A 117 27.51 19.59 -3.15
CA LYS A 117 26.35 20.34 -3.64
C LYS A 117 25.05 19.59 -3.33
N VAL A 118 25.05 18.27 -3.53
CA VAL A 118 23.91 17.39 -3.23
C VAL A 118 23.49 17.46 -1.77
N GLY A 119 24.43 17.32 -0.83
CA GLY A 119 24.14 17.43 0.60
C GLY A 119 23.55 18.79 0.99
N ARG A 120 24.09 19.89 0.43
CA ARG A 120 23.55 21.24 0.67
C ARG A 120 22.15 21.42 0.09
N ASP A 121 21.92 20.93 -1.13
CA ASP A 121 20.61 21.05 -1.79
C ASP A 121 19.53 20.27 -1.03
N ILE A 122 19.86 19.12 -0.42
CA ILE A 122 18.96 18.33 0.44
C ILE A 122 18.66 19.07 1.74
N LEU A 123 19.69 19.55 2.45
CA LEU A 123 19.52 20.29 3.71
C LEU A 123 18.76 21.60 3.54
N ALA A 124 18.76 22.18 2.34
CA ALA A 124 18.02 23.38 2.00
C ALA A 124 16.52 23.12 1.73
N LYS A 125 16.06 21.86 1.65
CA LYS A 125 14.65 21.55 1.43
C LYS A 125 13.85 21.70 2.72
N SER A 126 12.69 22.36 2.62
CA SER A 126 11.79 22.60 3.75
C SER A 126 10.75 21.50 3.98
N THR A 127 10.60 20.56 3.04
CA THR A 127 9.60 19.48 3.12
C THR A 127 10.15 18.15 2.63
N VAL A 128 9.58 17.04 3.13
CA VAL A 128 9.89 15.69 2.65
C VAL A 128 9.58 15.55 1.15
N ALA A 129 8.49 16.17 0.67
CA ALA A 129 8.13 16.16 -0.75
C ALA A 129 9.22 16.78 -1.64
N ALA A 130 9.79 17.93 -1.22
CA ALA A 130 10.86 18.58 -1.98
C ALA A 130 12.18 17.78 -1.95
N VAL A 131 12.42 16.98 -0.90
CA VAL A 131 13.55 16.03 -0.86
C VAL A 131 13.32 14.88 -1.83
N ILE A 132 12.12 14.28 -1.84
CA ILE A 132 11.74 13.20 -2.76
C ILE A 132 11.86 13.65 -4.22
N GLU A 133 11.37 14.84 -4.53
CA GLU A 133 11.49 15.45 -5.86
C GLU A 133 12.95 15.66 -6.25
N TYR A 134 13.77 16.22 -5.36
CA TYR A 134 15.20 16.44 -5.61
C TYR A 134 15.97 15.13 -5.89
N LEU A 135 15.61 14.06 -5.19
CA LEU A 135 16.19 12.73 -5.40
C LEU A 135 15.63 12.03 -6.66
N GLY A 136 14.65 12.62 -7.36
CA GLY A 136 14.01 12.02 -8.53
C GLY A 136 13.10 10.84 -8.19
N LEU A 137 12.66 10.72 -6.93
CA LEU A 137 11.91 9.55 -6.44
C LEU A 137 10.38 9.71 -6.53
N GLN A 138 9.88 10.84 -7.05
CA GLN A 138 8.46 11.14 -7.10
C GLN A 138 7.66 10.08 -7.87
N GLU A 139 8.14 9.68 -9.05
CA GLU A 139 7.48 8.62 -9.83
C GLU A 139 7.50 7.27 -9.09
N THR A 140 8.60 6.93 -8.44
CA THR A 140 8.73 5.68 -7.68
C THR A 140 7.73 5.63 -6.54
N VAL A 141 7.59 6.73 -5.78
CA VAL A 141 6.59 6.83 -4.70
C VAL A 141 5.17 6.74 -5.25
N ASN A 142 4.88 7.44 -6.35
CA ASN A 142 3.56 7.41 -6.99
C ASN A 142 3.21 5.99 -7.50
N LYS A 143 4.17 5.28 -8.09
CA LYS A 143 4.02 3.90 -8.56
C LYS A 143 3.85 2.94 -7.38
N ALA A 144 4.60 3.13 -6.30
CA ALA A 144 4.54 2.28 -5.11
C ALA A 144 3.20 2.38 -4.36
N GLY A 145 2.53 3.54 -4.38
CA GLY A 145 1.24 3.74 -3.71
C GLY A 145 0.12 2.80 -4.18
N ASN A 146 0.24 2.22 -5.39
CA ASN A 146 -0.73 1.29 -5.97
C ASN A 146 -0.09 -0.01 -6.48
N ALA A 147 1.15 -0.28 -6.10
CA ALA A 147 1.86 -1.48 -6.54
C ALA A 147 1.39 -2.70 -5.74
N VAL A 148 1.29 -3.85 -6.42
CA VAL A 148 1.13 -5.15 -5.76
C VAL A 148 2.46 -5.52 -5.12
N GLN A 149 2.52 -5.65 -3.78
CA GLN A 149 3.72 -6.06 -3.06
C GLN A 149 4.04 -7.53 -3.33
N ARG A 150 5.31 -7.90 -3.10
CA ARG A 150 5.84 -9.23 -3.43
C ARG A 150 5.32 -10.35 -2.51
N SER A 151 4.49 -10.05 -1.51
CA SER A 151 3.98 -11.03 -0.55
C SER A 151 2.53 -10.76 -0.14
N GLY A 152 1.62 -11.63 -0.59
CA GLY A 152 0.31 -11.83 0.05
C GLY A 152 -0.67 -10.66 -0.05
N ASP A 153 -0.68 -9.95 -1.16
CA ASP A 153 -1.50 -8.76 -1.32
C ASP A 153 -3.01 -9.01 -1.22
N LYS A 154 -3.66 -8.17 -0.43
CA LYS A 154 -5.12 -8.00 -0.42
C LYS A 154 -5.45 -6.65 -1.06
N MET A 155 -5.85 -6.66 -2.33
CA MET A 155 -6.35 -5.47 -3.01
C MET A 155 -7.71 -5.06 -2.40
N THR A 156 -7.84 -3.80 -1.98
CA THR A 156 -9.12 -3.24 -1.49
C THR A 156 -9.94 -2.57 -2.59
N GLY A 157 -9.39 -2.46 -3.81
CA GLY A 157 -10.03 -1.91 -5.01
C GLY A 157 -9.83 -2.80 -6.25
N GLU A 158 -10.26 -2.30 -7.42
CA GLU A 158 -10.23 -3.05 -8.69
C GLU A 158 -8.83 -3.16 -9.30
N LEU A 159 -8.46 -4.35 -9.82
CA LEU A 159 -7.32 -4.53 -10.73
C LEU A 159 -7.80 -4.42 -12.19
N LYS A 160 -7.37 -3.37 -12.90
CA LYS A 160 -7.70 -3.15 -14.31
C LYS A 160 -6.51 -3.48 -15.19
N ILE A 161 -6.70 -4.39 -16.15
CA ILE A 161 -5.65 -4.83 -17.08
C ILE A 161 -6.11 -4.56 -18.51
N GLY A 162 -5.40 -3.67 -19.20
CA GLY A 162 -5.72 -3.24 -20.57
C GLY A 162 -5.07 -4.08 -21.67
N THR A 163 -4.22 -5.04 -21.31
CA THR A 163 -3.53 -5.91 -22.26
C THR A 163 -4.38 -7.11 -22.65
N VAL A 164 -4.14 -7.65 -23.85
CA VAL A 164 -4.88 -8.80 -24.40
C VAL A 164 -4.62 -10.06 -23.57
N ASN A 165 -3.35 -10.39 -23.32
CA ASN A 165 -2.96 -11.40 -22.34
C ASN A 165 -2.92 -10.71 -20.98
N ALA A 166 -4.01 -10.80 -20.23
CA ALA A 166 -4.22 -9.96 -19.06
C ALA A 166 -3.57 -10.55 -17.80
N LEU A 167 -3.85 -11.81 -17.50
CA LEU A 167 -3.30 -12.51 -16.33
C LEU A 167 -2.71 -13.85 -16.74
N ARG A 168 -1.59 -14.22 -16.14
CA ARG A 168 -0.99 -15.55 -16.26
C ARG A 168 -0.83 -16.18 -14.88
N ILE A 169 -1.21 -17.45 -14.78
CA ILE A 169 -0.93 -18.32 -13.63
C ILE A 169 -0.09 -19.47 -14.16
N PHE A 170 1.10 -19.70 -13.60
CA PHE A 170 2.05 -20.64 -14.22
C PHE A 170 2.94 -21.38 -13.21
N ASN A 171 3.52 -22.48 -13.68
CA ASN A 171 4.75 -23.07 -13.18
C ASN A 171 5.74 -23.25 -14.35
N ASP A 172 6.84 -23.99 -14.17
CA ASP A 172 7.82 -24.21 -15.23
C ASP A 172 7.24 -24.94 -16.46
N THR A 173 6.29 -25.85 -16.22
CA THR A 173 5.72 -26.72 -17.25
C THR A 173 4.61 -26.04 -18.03
N PHE A 174 3.63 -25.44 -17.36
CA PHE A 174 2.43 -24.87 -17.98
C PHE A 174 2.07 -23.52 -17.39
N GLY A 175 1.54 -22.65 -18.24
CA GLY A 175 0.90 -21.42 -17.88
C GLY A 175 -0.54 -21.44 -18.36
N LEU A 176 -1.45 -20.83 -17.60
CA LEU A 176 -2.80 -20.51 -18.01
C LEU A 176 -2.91 -18.99 -18.20
N ILE A 177 -3.30 -18.57 -19.39
CA ILE A 177 -3.45 -17.16 -19.75
C ILE A 177 -4.93 -16.82 -19.81
N PHE A 178 -5.35 -15.85 -19.02
CA PHE A 178 -6.63 -15.18 -19.12
C PHE A 178 -6.51 -14.12 -20.21
N ARG A 179 -7.06 -14.42 -21.38
CA ARG A 179 -6.88 -13.61 -22.58
C ARG A 179 -8.20 -12.98 -23.00
N ARG A 180 -8.24 -11.65 -23.05
CA ARG A 180 -9.36 -10.90 -23.65
C ARG A 180 -8.98 -10.53 -25.09
N SER A 181 -9.47 -11.30 -26.06
CA SER A 181 -9.16 -11.13 -27.49
C SER A 181 -10.47 -10.93 -28.25
N GLU A 182 -10.53 -9.89 -29.08
CA GLU A 182 -11.74 -9.55 -29.86
C GLU A 182 -12.97 -9.46 -28.94
N ASP A 183 -13.99 -10.26 -29.24
CA ASP A 183 -15.27 -10.36 -28.53
C ASP A 183 -15.28 -11.47 -27.46
N PHE A 184 -14.13 -12.07 -27.10
CA PHE A 184 -14.08 -13.21 -26.17
C PHE A 184 -13.12 -13.01 -25.00
N LEU A 185 -13.50 -13.57 -23.86
CA LEU A 185 -12.58 -13.93 -22.78
C LEU A 185 -12.27 -15.43 -22.88
N HIS A 186 -10.99 -15.77 -23.03
CA HIS A 186 -10.50 -17.14 -23.13
C HIS A 186 -9.61 -17.51 -21.94
N PHE A 187 -9.66 -18.77 -21.55
CA PHE A 187 -8.65 -19.39 -20.70
C PHE A 187 -7.78 -20.30 -21.59
N ILE A 188 -6.52 -19.91 -21.81
CA ILE A 188 -5.65 -20.55 -22.81
C ILE A 188 -4.38 -21.07 -22.13
N PRO A 189 -4.14 -22.40 -22.14
CA PRO A 189 -2.87 -22.93 -21.67
C PRO A 189 -1.73 -22.62 -22.65
N THR A 190 -0.50 -22.55 -22.16
CA THR A 190 0.72 -22.55 -22.97
C THR A 190 1.01 -23.93 -23.53
N ALA A 191 2.02 -24.03 -24.40
CA ALA A 191 2.69 -25.29 -24.64
C ALA A 191 3.42 -25.79 -23.36
N GLU A 192 3.72 -27.08 -23.32
CA GLU A 192 4.50 -27.70 -22.26
C GLU A 192 5.95 -27.18 -22.24
N GLY A 193 6.51 -26.95 -21.04
CA GLY A 193 7.84 -26.38 -20.82
C GLY A 193 7.92 -24.87 -21.10
N GLN A 194 6.79 -24.20 -21.30
CA GLN A 194 6.71 -22.79 -21.68
C GLN A 194 5.81 -22.01 -20.72
N GLY A 195 5.74 -22.40 -19.45
CA GLY A 195 4.71 -21.88 -18.55
C GLY A 195 4.81 -20.38 -18.25
N GLU A 196 6.01 -19.89 -17.91
CA GLU A 196 6.24 -18.48 -17.57
C GLU A 196 6.20 -17.57 -18.79
N ASN A 197 7.05 -17.85 -19.79
CA ASN A 197 7.33 -16.94 -20.90
C ASN A 197 6.74 -17.40 -22.25
N GLY A 198 6.02 -18.53 -22.27
CA GLY A 198 5.44 -19.08 -23.48
C GLY A 198 4.32 -18.24 -24.08
N ASN A 199 4.20 -18.31 -25.41
CA ASN A 199 3.03 -17.82 -26.13
C ASN A 199 1.76 -18.63 -25.80
N ILE A 200 0.62 -18.14 -26.28
CA ILE A 200 -0.65 -18.88 -26.19
C ILE A 200 -0.53 -20.22 -26.93
N GLY A 201 -1.03 -21.29 -26.32
CA GLY A 201 -1.12 -22.60 -26.96
C GLY A 201 -2.28 -22.71 -27.95
N PRO A 202 -2.44 -23.89 -28.60
CA PRO A 202 -3.50 -24.12 -29.57
C PRO A 202 -4.87 -24.38 -28.93
N LEU A 203 -4.92 -24.78 -27.65
CA LEU A 203 -6.16 -25.21 -27.00
C LEU A 203 -7.05 -24.02 -26.61
N ARG A 204 -8.36 -24.25 -26.64
CA ARG A 204 -9.42 -23.31 -26.22
C ARG A 204 -10.41 -24.04 -25.30
N PRO A 205 -10.00 -24.47 -24.10
CA PRO A 205 -10.84 -25.28 -23.22
C PRO A 205 -12.10 -24.54 -22.76
N PHE A 206 -11.99 -23.23 -22.49
CA PHE A 206 -13.10 -22.40 -22.03
C PHE A 206 -13.06 -21.01 -22.67
N ALA A 207 -14.21 -20.53 -23.12
CA ALA A 207 -14.38 -19.18 -23.64
C ALA A 207 -15.75 -18.60 -23.27
N ILE A 208 -15.82 -17.29 -23.04
CA ILE A 208 -17.07 -16.53 -22.89
C ILE A 208 -17.11 -15.51 -24.02
N ASN A 209 -18.18 -15.53 -24.82
CA ASN A 209 -18.48 -14.45 -25.75
C ASN A 209 -18.96 -13.23 -24.95
N LEU A 210 -18.22 -12.12 -25.00
CA LEU A 210 -18.49 -10.90 -24.25
C LEU A 210 -19.68 -10.10 -24.78
N ARG A 211 -20.20 -10.43 -25.97
CA ARG A 211 -21.39 -9.80 -26.57
C ARG A 211 -22.67 -10.53 -26.17
N THR A 212 -22.63 -11.86 -26.09
CA THR A 212 -23.83 -12.70 -25.85
C THR A 212 -23.86 -13.37 -24.47
N GLY A 213 -22.73 -13.40 -23.75
CA GLY A 213 -22.56 -14.17 -22.52
C GLY A 213 -22.45 -15.68 -22.74
N ALA A 214 -22.54 -16.16 -23.98
CA ALA A 214 -22.49 -17.59 -24.29
C ALA A 214 -21.13 -18.20 -23.89
N ILE A 215 -21.18 -19.33 -23.21
CA ILE A 215 -20.01 -20.08 -22.76
C ILE A 215 -19.75 -21.23 -23.75
N SER A 216 -18.49 -21.40 -24.16
CA SER A 216 -18.04 -22.51 -24.98
C SER A 216 -17.02 -23.35 -24.22
N VAL A 217 -17.27 -24.65 -24.12
CA VAL A 217 -16.33 -25.65 -23.59
C VAL A 217 -16.00 -26.65 -24.70
N SER A 218 -14.80 -26.56 -25.26
CA SER A 218 -14.47 -27.24 -26.53
C SER A 218 -13.47 -28.38 -26.40
N HIS A 219 -13.07 -28.74 -25.18
CA HIS A 219 -12.07 -29.78 -24.90
C HIS A 219 -12.58 -30.82 -23.88
N GLY A 220 -13.89 -31.09 -23.93
CA GLY A 220 -14.60 -31.98 -23.02
C GLY A 220 -14.94 -31.33 -21.68
N ALA A 221 -15.91 -31.91 -20.96
CA ALA A 221 -16.30 -31.52 -19.61
C ALA A 221 -16.57 -32.77 -18.77
N LYS A 222 -16.04 -32.81 -17.54
CA LYS A 222 -16.38 -33.81 -16.54
C LYS A 222 -17.14 -33.12 -15.41
N ILE A 223 -18.42 -33.43 -15.28
CA ILE A 223 -19.28 -32.89 -14.23
C ILE A 223 -19.44 -33.98 -13.18
N LYS A 224 -19.08 -33.67 -11.93
CA LYS A 224 -19.43 -34.49 -10.77
C LYS A 224 -20.70 -33.89 -10.19
N GLY A 225 -21.74 -34.70 -10.03
CA GLY A 225 -23.07 -34.21 -9.73
C GLY A 225 -23.91 -33.97 -11.00
N GLY A 226 -25.09 -33.41 -10.80
CA GLY A 226 -26.11 -33.35 -11.84
C GLY A 226 -25.94 -32.18 -12.79
N LEU A 227 -26.43 -32.33 -14.02
CA LEU A 227 -26.51 -31.24 -15.00
C LEU A 227 -27.94 -30.70 -15.06
N ALA A 228 -28.13 -29.42 -14.78
CA ALA A 228 -29.39 -28.73 -15.01
C ALA A 228 -29.33 -27.93 -16.31
N ILE A 229 -30.31 -28.12 -17.19
CA ILE A 229 -30.50 -27.34 -18.41
C ILE A 229 -31.82 -26.60 -18.30
N GLY A 230 -31.80 -25.43 -17.67
CA GLY A 230 -33.03 -24.69 -17.35
C GLY A 230 -32.79 -23.58 -16.33
N ALA A 231 -33.88 -23.00 -15.82
CA ALA A 231 -33.81 -21.89 -14.85
C ALA A 231 -33.71 -22.35 -13.38
N THR A 232 -33.83 -23.65 -13.12
CA THR A 232 -33.95 -24.22 -11.78
C THR A 232 -32.87 -25.26 -11.48
N ASP A 233 -32.47 -25.35 -10.21
CA ASP A 233 -31.47 -26.31 -9.73
C ASP A 233 -31.96 -27.76 -9.85
N ASN A 234 -31.06 -28.70 -10.11
CA ASN A 234 -31.40 -30.12 -10.28
C ASN A 234 -31.96 -30.76 -8.99
N ALA A 235 -33.21 -31.26 -9.03
CA ALA A 235 -33.87 -32.02 -7.96
C ALA A 235 -33.90 -33.54 -8.19
N LEU A 236 -33.43 -34.05 -9.33
CA LEU A 236 -33.27 -35.48 -9.59
C LEU A 236 -32.00 -36.06 -8.92
N GLY A 237 -31.07 -35.23 -8.45
CA GLY A 237 -29.87 -35.66 -7.74
C GLY A 237 -28.62 -35.74 -8.61
N GLU A 238 -27.52 -36.29 -8.07
CA GLU A 238 -26.19 -36.14 -8.68
C GLU A 238 -26.06 -36.81 -10.06
N ASN A 239 -26.43 -38.07 -10.25
CA ASN A 239 -26.18 -38.73 -11.54
C ASN A 239 -27.30 -38.46 -12.55
N SER A 240 -27.68 -37.21 -12.75
CA SER A 240 -28.86 -36.87 -13.55
C SER A 240 -28.67 -35.66 -14.47
N ILE A 241 -29.52 -35.59 -15.49
CA ILE A 241 -29.69 -34.45 -16.38
C ILE A 241 -31.14 -34.00 -16.28
N VAL A 242 -31.39 -32.81 -15.74
CA VAL A 242 -32.74 -32.19 -15.73
C VAL A 242 -32.88 -31.18 -16.86
N LEU A 243 -34.09 -31.10 -17.43
CA LEU A 243 -34.40 -30.31 -18.62
C LEU A 243 -35.61 -29.40 -18.36
N GLY A 244 -35.43 -28.09 -18.51
CA GLY A 244 -36.46 -27.08 -18.34
C GLY A 244 -36.70 -26.71 -16.87
N ASP A 245 -37.31 -27.63 -16.12
CA ASP A 245 -37.55 -27.54 -14.68
C ASP A 245 -36.50 -28.34 -13.87
N ASN A 246 -36.78 -28.60 -12.60
CA ASN A 246 -35.84 -29.27 -11.71
C ASN A 246 -36.08 -30.78 -11.55
N ASP A 247 -37.16 -31.33 -12.08
CA ASP A 247 -37.61 -32.68 -11.74
C ASP A 247 -38.04 -33.51 -12.96
N THR A 248 -37.79 -33.02 -14.17
CA THR A 248 -37.96 -33.74 -15.43
C THR A 248 -36.62 -34.00 -16.10
N GLY A 249 -36.35 -35.25 -16.49
CA GLY A 249 -35.08 -35.60 -17.14
C GLY A 249 -34.65 -37.06 -17.04
N PHE A 250 -33.33 -37.29 -17.03
CA PHE A 250 -32.69 -38.61 -16.97
C PHE A 250 -31.88 -38.76 -15.71
N ARG A 251 -31.88 -39.92 -15.08
CA ARG A 251 -31.07 -40.20 -13.90
C ARG A 251 -30.51 -41.61 -13.96
N GLN A 252 -29.20 -41.75 -13.75
CA GLN A 252 -28.58 -43.05 -13.53
C GLN A 252 -28.83 -43.48 -12.08
N ASP A 253 -29.55 -44.59 -11.91
CA ASP A 253 -29.96 -45.11 -10.60
C ASP A 253 -29.02 -46.22 -10.07
N GLY A 254 -27.87 -46.39 -10.70
CA GLY A 254 -26.87 -47.41 -10.38
C GLY A 254 -26.85 -48.56 -11.38
N ASP A 255 -25.73 -49.27 -11.45
CA ASP A 255 -25.56 -50.55 -12.16
C ASP A 255 -26.18 -50.63 -13.57
N GLY A 256 -25.83 -49.67 -14.45
CA GLY A 256 -26.32 -49.65 -15.83
C GLY A 256 -27.77 -49.16 -16.01
N ILE A 257 -28.49 -48.84 -14.92
CA ILE A 257 -29.87 -48.37 -14.98
C ILE A 257 -29.93 -46.88 -15.29
N ILE A 258 -30.62 -46.52 -16.38
CA ILE A 258 -30.95 -45.14 -16.73
C ILE A 258 -32.46 -44.95 -16.65
N SER A 259 -32.90 -44.19 -15.66
CA SER A 259 -34.30 -43.88 -15.40
C SER A 259 -34.74 -42.58 -16.06
N PHE A 260 -35.98 -42.55 -16.54
CA PHE A 260 -36.65 -41.39 -17.11
C PHE A 260 -37.62 -40.81 -16.09
N TYR A 261 -37.53 -39.51 -15.83
CA TYR A 261 -38.36 -38.80 -14.87
C TYR A 261 -39.15 -37.69 -15.57
N SER A 262 -40.39 -37.51 -15.14
CA SER A 262 -41.23 -36.36 -15.49
C SER A 262 -41.94 -35.87 -14.24
N ASN A 263 -41.77 -34.59 -13.92
CA ASN A 263 -42.35 -33.93 -12.75
C ASN A 263 -42.10 -34.75 -11.46
N GLY A 264 -40.84 -35.16 -11.27
CA GLY A 264 -40.35 -35.93 -10.11
C GLY A 264 -40.72 -37.42 -10.11
N SER A 265 -41.54 -37.88 -11.06
CA SER A 265 -41.99 -39.28 -11.14
C SER A 265 -41.15 -40.06 -12.15
N ARG A 266 -40.61 -41.22 -11.76
CA ARG A 266 -40.04 -42.18 -12.72
C ARG A 266 -41.15 -42.71 -13.62
N ILE A 267 -41.04 -42.49 -14.94
CA ILE A 267 -42.01 -42.94 -15.93
C ILE A 267 -41.52 -44.14 -16.75
N GLY A 268 -40.22 -44.44 -16.67
CA GLY A 268 -39.62 -45.65 -17.19
C GLY A 268 -38.16 -45.76 -16.81
N HIS A 269 -37.50 -46.85 -17.20
CA HIS A 269 -36.05 -47.00 -17.14
C HIS A 269 -35.54 -47.96 -18.21
N ILE A 270 -34.24 -47.88 -18.50
CA ILE A 270 -33.49 -48.86 -19.28
C ILE A 270 -32.54 -49.59 -18.34
N ASP A 271 -32.54 -50.92 -18.41
CA ASP A 271 -31.57 -51.81 -17.74
C ASP A 271 -31.10 -52.93 -18.70
N GLU A 272 -30.41 -53.94 -18.17
CA GLU A 272 -29.91 -55.09 -18.94
C GLU A 272 -31.01 -55.98 -19.55
N LEU A 273 -32.24 -55.91 -19.03
CA LEU A 273 -33.41 -56.65 -19.54
C LEU A 273 -34.20 -55.83 -20.57
N GLY A 274 -33.85 -54.56 -20.78
CA GLY A 274 -34.39 -53.71 -21.83
C GLY A 274 -35.07 -52.44 -21.32
N LEU A 275 -36.10 -51.98 -22.05
CA LEU A 275 -36.87 -50.78 -21.73
C LEU A 275 -38.12 -51.16 -20.93
N HIS A 276 -38.29 -50.50 -19.79
CA HIS A 276 -39.43 -50.65 -18.91
C HIS A 276 -40.18 -49.33 -18.82
N LEU A 277 -41.48 -49.35 -19.08
CA LEU A 277 -42.33 -48.16 -19.03
C LEU A 277 -43.38 -48.35 -17.93
N TYR A 278 -43.39 -47.42 -16.97
CA TYR A 278 -44.27 -47.45 -15.80
C TYR A 278 -45.60 -46.76 -16.04
N LYS A 279 -45.60 -45.74 -16.92
CA LYS A 279 -46.79 -45.00 -17.29
C LYS A 279 -47.08 -45.31 -18.74
N ASP A 280 -48.19 -46.01 -18.94
CA ASP A 280 -48.81 -46.17 -20.23
C ASP A 280 -48.08 -47.18 -21.18
N ILE A 281 -48.54 -48.43 -21.35
CA ILE A 281 -49.95 -48.76 -21.09
C ILE A 281 -50.73 -47.63 -21.86
N GLU A 282 -51.98 -47.29 -21.65
CA GLU A 282 -52.46 -45.93 -21.92
C GLU A 282 -53.68 -45.74 -21.06
N SER A 283 -53.61 -44.80 -20.15
CA SER A 283 -54.77 -44.31 -19.44
C SER A 283 -55.36 -43.15 -20.23
N ASN A 284 -56.49 -43.43 -20.88
CA ASN A 284 -57.31 -42.36 -21.45
C ASN A 284 -58.78 -42.62 -21.11
N GLY A 285 -59.26 -41.89 -20.11
CA GLY A 285 -60.59 -42.04 -19.54
C GLY A 285 -60.73 -43.33 -18.74
N SER A 286 -61.78 -44.11 -19.00
CA SER A 286 -62.14 -45.29 -18.19
C SER A 286 -61.38 -46.57 -18.52
N ASN A 287 -60.24 -46.49 -19.22
CA ASN A 287 -59.59 -47.68 -19.75
C ASN A 287 -58.13 -47.74 -19.31
N PHE A 288 -57.82 -48.74 -18.48
CA PHE A 288 -56.48 -49.29 -18.42
C PHE A 288 -56.31 -50.11 -19.68
N ARG A 289 -55.66 -49.48 -20.64
CA ARG A 289 -55.35 -50.15 -21.88
C ARG A 289 -53.91 -50.61 -21.72
N LEU A 290 -53.67 -51.89 -21.89
CA LEU A 290 -52.52 -52.23 -22.72
C LEU A 290 -52.93 -51.77 -24.10
N LYS A 291 -52.68 -50.49 -24.38
CA LYS A 291 -53.22 -49.89 -25.57
C LYS A 291 -52.39 -50.35 -26.74
N SER A 292 -52.88 -51.39 -27.40
CA SER A 292 -52.55 -51.62 -28.79
C SER A 292 -53.61 -52.48 -29.47
N ASN A 293 -53.55 -52.45 -30.80
CA ASN A 293 -54.37 -53.28 -31.67
C ASN A 293 -53.84 -54.72 -31.76
N TYR A 294 -52.68 -55.00 -31.18
CA TYR A 294 -52.15 -56.33 -31.07
C TYR A 294 -52.77 -57.05 -29.88
N ARG A 295 -52.73 -58.38 -29.99
CA ARG A 295 -53.03 -59.27 -28.89
C ARG A 295 -52.10 -58.96 -27.73
N HIS A 296 -52.59 -58.16 -26.78
CA HIS A 296 -51.91 -57.96 -25.53
C HIS A 296 -52.18 -59.17 -24.69
N HIS A 297 -51.13 -59.97 -24.61
CA HIS A 297 -51.16 -61.13 -23.80
C HIS A 297 -50.84 -60.76 -22.37
N ILE A 298 -51.61 -61.36 -21.50
CA ILE A 298 -51.13 -61.64 -20.17
C ILE A 298 -50.50 -63.03 -20.30
N THR A 299 -49.18 -63.07 -20.34
CA THR A 299 -48.40 -64.30 -20.49
C THR A 299 -47.77 -64.73 -19.19
N PHE A 300 -47.62 -66.04 -19.05
CA PHE A 300 -46.78 -66.63 -18.03
C PHE A 300 -45.61 -67.31 -18.71
N ALA A 301 -44.37 -66.89 -18.44
CA ALA A 301 -43.15 -67.45 -19.04
C ALA A 301 -42.27 -68.19 -18.03
N ASN A 302 -41.39 -69.03 -18.53
CA ASN A 302 -40.21 -69.53 -17.84
C ASN A 302 -39.07 -68.52 -17.97
N GLU A 303 -38.03 -68.68 -17.16
CA GLU A 303 -36.81 -67.87 -17.18
C GLU A 303 -36.06 -67.96 -18.52
N ASP A 304 -36.18 -69.10 -19.21
CA ASP A 304 -35.68 -69.30 -20.58
C ASP A 304 -36.57 -68.66 -21.67
N GLY A 305 -37.66 -67.99 -21.26
CA GLY A 305 -38.64 -67.35 -22.14
C GLY A 305 -39.80 -68.23 -22.61
N ARG A 306 -39.86 -69.52 -22.24
CA ARG A 306 -40.98 -70.41 -22.64
C ARG A 306 -42.29 -70.02 -21.99
N ILE A 307 -43.29 -69.63 -22.78
CA ILE A 307 -44.61 -69.27 -22.28
C ILE A 307 -45.39 -70.52 -21.87
N ARG A 308 -45.90 -70.59 -20.64
CA ARG A 308 -46.75 -71.65 -20.06
C ARG A 308 -48.24 -71.34 -20.08
N MET A 309 -48.60 -70.10 -20.35
CA MET A 309 -50.00 -69.72 -20.52
C MET A 309 -50.10 -68.40 -21.27
N PHE A 310 -51.09 -68.31 -22.14
CA PHE A 310 -51.54 -67.06 -22.70
C PHE A 310 -52.99 -66.81 -22.25
N LEU A 311 -53.27 -65.60 -21.76
CA LEU A 311 -54.62 -65.05 -21.65
C LEU A 311 -54.67 -63.82 -22.54
N TRP A 312 -55.64 -63.80 -23.43
CA TRP A 312 -55.79 -62.66 -24.31
C TRP A 312 -57.21 -62.55 -24.84
N LYS A 313 -57.49 -61.38 -25.39
CA LYS A 313 -58.62 -61.18 -26.27
C LYS A 313 -58.12 -60.59 -27.58
N ASP A 314 -58.47 -61.23 -28.68
CA ASP A 314 -58.24 -60.62 -29.98
C ASP A 314 -59.28 -59.59 -30.29
N ASN A 315 -58.81 -58.52 -30.92
CA ASN A 315 -59.68 -57.60 -31.60
C ASN A 315 -60.44 -58.35 -32.71
N GLY A 316 -61.77 -58.49 -32.56
CA GLY A 316 -62.62 -59.24 -33.49
C GLY A 316 -62.58 -60.77 -33.39
N GLY A 317 -61.84 -61.35 -32.44
CA GLY A 317 -61.76 -62.80 -32.27
C GLY A 317 -62.99 -63.45 -31.65
N ASP A 318 -63.01 -64.77 -31.64
CA ASP A 318 -64.13 -65.63 -31.27
C ASP A 318 -64.42 -65.66 -29.77
N GLY A 319 -63.48 -65.25 -28.91
CA GLY A 319 -63.73 -65.18 -27.48
C GLY A 319 -62.56 -64.64 -26.70
N VAL A 320 -62.66 -64.71 -25.37
CA VAL A 320 -61.48 -64.61 -24.49
C VAL A 320 -60.84 -65.98 -24.46
N HIS A 321 -59.55 -66.06 -24.78
CA HIS A 321 -58.83 -67.31 -24.89
C HIS A 321 -57.92 -67.51 -23.69
N ILE A 322 -57.86 -68.76 -23.27
CA ILE A 322 -56.94 -69.25 -22.24
C ILE A 322 -56.35 -70.56 -22.74
N ASN A 323 -55.03 -70.62 -22.86
CA ASN A 323 -54.33 -71.84 -23.20
C ASN A 323 -53.07 -72.02 -22.34
N ASN A 324 -52.49 -73.22 -22.39
CA ASN A 324 -51.31 -73.61 -21.62
C ASN A 324 -49.97 -73.31 -22.32
N GLY A 325 -49.94 -72.34 -23.24
CA GLY A 325 -48.71 -71.94 -23.92
C GLY A 325 -47.95 -73.11 -24.58
N SER A 326 -46.70 -73.31 -24.16
CA SER A 326 -45.73 -74.25 -24.72
C SER A 326 -45.83 -75.66 -24.15
N ASP A 327 -46.58 -75.84 -23.06
CA ASP A 327 -46.74 -77.12 -22.36
C ASP A 327 -47.82 -77.99 -23.00
N GLY A 328 -48.52 -77.45 -24.00
CA GLY A 328 -49.61 -78.14 -24.72
C GLY A 328 -50.89 -78.27 -23.89
N GLY A 329 -51.91 -78.89 -24.48
CA GLY A 329 -53.26 -78.92 -23.93
C GLY A 329 -54.18 -77.93 -24.64
N GLY A 330 -55.47 -78.21 -24.58
CA GLY A 330 -56.43 -77.56 -25.44
C GLY A 330 -56.62 -76.05 -25.20
N ASP A 331 -57.17 -75.35 -26.18
CA ASP A 331 -57.55 -73.94 -26.07
C ASP A 331 -58.95 -73.84 -25.46
N PHE A 332 -59.07 -73.10 -24.37
CA PHE A 332 -60.32 -72.86 -23.66
C PHE A 332 -60.84 -71.48 -24.04
N ILE A 333 -62.02 -71.47 -24.67
CA ILE A 333 -62.56 -70.27 -25.29
C ILE A 333 -63.90 -69.93 -24.63
N PHE A 334 -63.94 -68.77 -23.98
CA PHE A 334 -65.20 -68.12 -23.60
C PHE A 334 -65.68 -67.34 -24.80
N LYS A 335 -66.58 -67.95 -25.57
CA LYS A 335 -66.99 -67.41 -26.84
C LYS A 335 -67.79 -66.13 -26.68
N THR A 336 -67.79 -65.35 -27.75
CA THR A 336 -68.59 -64.13 -27.86
C THR A 336 -70.10 -64.38 -27.79
N ASP A 337 -70.56 -65.61 -28.07
CA ASP A 337 -71.96 -66.04 -27.94
C ASP A 337 -72.34 -66.49 -26.51
N GLY A 338 -71.41 -66.40 -25.56
CA GLY A 338 -71.60 -66.83 -24.17
C GLY A 338 -71.39 -68.33 -23.95
N GLY A 339 -71.10 -69.09 -25.01
CA GLY A 339 -70.75 -70.51 -24.94
C GLY A 339 -69.32 -70.73 -24.43
N PHE A 340 -69.06 -71.97 -24.01
CA PHE A 340 -67.73 -72.43 -23.62
C PHE A 340 -67.31 -73.61 -24.50
N GLU A 341 -66.14 -73.50 -25.14
CA GLU A 341 -65.59 -74.54 -26.02
C GLU A 341 -64.15 -74.86 -25.64
N VAL A 342 -63.78 -76.15 -25.76
CA VAL A 342 -62.43 -76.65 -25.51
C VAL A 342 -61.94 -77.38 -26.76
N TYR A 343 -60.89 -76.86 -27.39
CA TYR A 343 -60.24 -77.50 -28.53
C TYR A 343 -59.02 -78.28 -28.07
N TRP A 344 -59.12 -79.60 -28.03
CA TRP A 344 -57.98 -80.46 -27.75
C TRP A 344 -57.02 -80.47 -28.96
N GLN A 345 -55.76 -80.11 -28.73
CA GLN A 345 -54.64 -80.22 -29.68
C GLN A 345 -53.79 -81.45 -29.37
#